data_AF-A0A3R7MJT0-F1
#
_entry.id   AF-A0A3R7MJT0-F1
#
_cell.length_a   1.000
_cell.length_b   1.000
_cell.length_c   1.000
_cell.angle_alpha   90.00
_cell.angle_beta   90.00
_cell.angle_gamma   90.00
#
_symmetry.space_group_name_H-M   'P 1'
#
loop_
_entity.id
_entity.type
_entity.pdbx_description
1 polymer ?
#
loop_
_entity_poly.entity_id
_entity_poly.type
_entity_poly.pdbx_seq_one_letter_code
_entity_poly.pdbx_strand_id
1 'polypeptide(L)'
;MSSVCGVGKARWSQGDEGEEAVEIRVPIVLPPSVRPRDLTVEVKDSAVLCVRHDDTSILQWRLYEPVAAEVEWRVEDEGGLMVFDLAKKTPTLWPCLLDLPMSHSDDDSLCVWGDELDALFRAHHPPIPMDGEEAAEAKELDVENLDKLLEEAAEEVARPAPKTNDKEFIRAELENYKAEEEEIRKKLLETQTTLEAAAAEGEAAKQAQNQKEILEEMLRLHNVIREKRAKPATLTNFIEITQLDICKARINVGAMTEEEKEEYASDAERAMTAHELMTTGLMHFEQQEVQAALHFLRLAAIHHKHEQSILLLHGIYAQLQSPRGPFLLLRRALDDEDFSIAANLKLGEQFDTGARHFLPMFPAALYFYQRAAKAGSVHAMLAIAQLYLRGCTSSTMLSTEQMEQLKNIGKYHAWIEQAIDRGCGSAYFVKGCMYLKGEHGCSKSYKMAKELLEKATSSQPDIARRAPQVYVMLEKLRQEEEGGSEKRVVASPLTLAKSRQEGAYTEGEEGKENETDAIQASASLDRLRRLRDKPGAPASSMLHPKKMTGYSGNSKVFWENTVTVGLALYGLYTLAFPLRVLLLPSVYTVLERLLPLVPWMGASSPPLQF
;
A
#
# COMPACT_ATOMS: atom_id res chain seq x y z
N MET A 1 -22.79 16.88 28.58
CA MET A 1 -21.52 16.94 27.83
C MET A 1 -21.74 16.24 26.51
N SER A 2 -21.61 16.95 25.39
CA SER A 2 -21.55 16.31 24.06
C SER A 2 -20.07 16.11 23.74
N SER A 3 -19.56 14.90 23.96
CA SER A 3 -18.16 14.55 23.70
C SER A 3 -17.95 14.34 22.20
N VAL A 4 -17.96 15.43 21.43
CA VAL A 4 -17.56 15.41 20.02
C VAL A 4 -16.03 15.25 19.99
N CYS A 5 -15.58 14.00 19.95
CA CYS A 5 -14.16 13.62 20.06
C CYS A 5 -13.40 13.81 18.74
N GLY A 6 -13.75 14.84 17.96
CA GLY A 6 -13.23 15.09 16.63
C GLY A 6 -13.50 16.50 16.11
N VAL A 7 -12.89 16.83 14.98
CA VAL A 7 -12.91 18.18 14.38
C VAL A 7 -14.28 18.59 13.84
N GLY A 8 -15.14 17.62 13.49
CA GLY A 8 -16.51 17.84 13.02
C GLY A 8 -16.59 18.79 11.82
N LYS A 9 -17.10 20.01 12.03
CA LYS A 9 -17.25 21.04 11.00
C LYS A 9 -16.10 22.05 10.93
N ALA A 10 -15.11 21.95 11.82
CA ALA A 10 -13.94 22.81 11.76
C ALA A 10 -13.16 22.61 10.45
N ARG A 11 -12.43 23.65 10.07
CA ARG A 11 -11.44 23.62 9.00
C ARG A 11 -10.10 23.99 9.61
N TRP A 12 -9.03 23.47 9.06
CA TRP A 12 -7.68 23.89 9.43
C TRP A 12 -6.79 23.95 8.19
N SER A 13 -5.75 24.75 8.28
CA SER A 13 -4.68 24.79 7.31
C SER A 13 -3.31 24.86 7.97
N GLN A 14 -2.30 24.40 7.25
CA GLN A 14 -0.91 24.59 7.62
C GLN A 14 -0.11 25.05 6.41
N GLY A 15 1.04 25.66 6.68
CA GLY A 15 2.01 25.99 5.65
C GLY A 15 2.64 24.77 4.96
N ASP A 16 3.51 25.04 3.98
CA ASP A 16 4.33 24.03 3.32
C ASP A 16 5.37 23.41 4.29
N GLU A 17 6.10 22.38 3.84
CA GLU A 17 7.21 21.79 4.60
C GLU A 17 8.29 22.86 4.90
N GLY A 18 8.67 23.00 6.18
CA GLY A 18 9.53 24.09 6.64
C GLY A 18 8.78 25.30 7.20
N GLU A 19 7.46 25.41 7.03
CA GLU A 19 6.66 26.51 7.57
C GLU A 19 6.00 26.13 8.92
N GLU A 20 6.09 27.04 9.89
CA GLU A 20 5.57 26.85 11.26
C GLU A 20 4.07 27.17 11.40
N ALA A 21 3.49 27.93 10.46
CA ALA A 21 2.12 28.44 10.59
C ALA A 21 1.03 27.37 10.50
N VAL A 22 0.06 27.43 11.41
CA VAL A 22 -1.18 26.62 11.43
C VAL A 22 -2.36 27.54 11.75
N GLU A 23 -3.38 27.58 10.89
CA GLU A 23 -4.64 28.29 11.14
C GLU A 23 -5.75 27.27 11.40
N ILE A 24 -6.50 27.43 12.50
CA ILE A 24 -7.66 26.58 12.84
C ILE A 24 -8.92 27.46 12.85
N ARG A 25 -9.95 27.06 12.10
CA ARG A 25 -11.25 27.74 12.01
C ARG A 25 -12.36 26.85 12.57
N VAL A 26 -12.88 27.19 13.74
CA VAL A 26 -13.91 26.42 14.46
C VAL A 26 -15.24 27.17 14.43
N PRO A 27 -16.30 26.62 13.80
CA PRO A 27 -17.65 27.16 13.94
C PRO A 27 -18.12 27.04 15.40
N ILE A 28 -18.46 28.15 16.03
CA ILE A 28 -18.94 28.21 17.42
C ILE A 28 -20.31 28.86 17.49
N VAL A 29 -21.08 28.50 18.52
CA VAL A 29 -22.37 29.14 18.81
C VAL A 29 -22.28 29.74 20.21
N LEU A 30 -21.94 31.02 20.29
CA LEU A 30 -21.92 31.75 21.55
C LEU A 30 -23.35 32.15 21.95
N PRO A 31 -23.72 32.03 23.24
CA PRO A 31 -24.94 32.63 23.74
C PRO A 31 -24.93 34.16 23.54
N PRO A 32 -26.07 34.81 23.25
CA PRO A 32 -26.13 36.24 22.94
C PRO A 32 -25.70 37.17 24.08
N SER A 33 -25.48 36.64 25.29
CA SER A 33 -24.94 37.34 26.45
C SER A 33 -23.41 37.30 26.56
N VAL A 34 -22.73 36.40 25.83
CA VAL A 34 -21.28 36.20 25.87
C VAL A 34 -20.62 37.06 24.80
N ARG A 35 -19.71 37.96 25.17
CA ARG A 35 -18.89 38.68 24.18
C ARG A 35 -17.59 37.91 23.96
N PRO A 36 -16.95 38.02 22.78
CA PRO A 36 -15.67 37.38 22.52
C PRO A 36 -14.61 37.67 23.59
N ARG A 37 -14.56 38.90 24.12
CA ARG A 37 -13.62 39.31 25.18
C ARG A 37 -13.77 38.57 26.52
N ASP A 38 -14.91 37.90 26.73
CA ASP A 38 -15.21 37.15 27.94
C ASP A 38 -14.69 35.68 27.80
N LEU A 39 -14.11 35.31 26.65
CA LEU A 39 -13.47 34.02 26.39
C LEU A 39 -11.99 34.01 26.81
N THR A 40 -11.55 32.92 27.42
CA THR A 40 -10.14 32.62 27.68
C THR A 40 -9.66 31.54 26.71
N VAL A 41 -8.60 31.84 25.96
CA VAL A 41 -7.91 30.91 25.07
C VAL A 41 -6.49 30.71 25.58
N GLU A 42 -6.07 29.45 25.72
CA GLU A 42 -4.73 29.09 26.19
C GLU A 42 -4.28 27.76 25.58
N VAL A 43 -2.97 27.56 25.43
CA VAL A 43 -2.37 26.25 25.12
C VAL A 43 -1.71 25.71 26.40
N LYS A 44 -2.22 24.58 26.90
CA LYS A 44 -1.60 23.84 27.99
C LYS A 44 -0.61 22.82 27.48
N ASP A 45 0.43 22.58 28.26
CA ASP A 45 1.45 21.54 28.03
C ASP A 45 2.08 21.60 26.62
N SER A 46 2.12 22.79 26.01
CA SER A 46 2.47 23.07 24.60
C SER A 46 1.61 22.37 23.54
N ALA A 47 0.60 21.56 23.86
CA ALA A 47 -0.13 20.75 22.87
C ALA A 47 -1.66 20.73 23.05
N VAL A 48 -2.21 21.27 24.13
CA VAL A 48 -3.65 21.20 24.43
C VAL A 48 -4.29 22.58 24.31
N LEU A 49 -4.92 22.85 23.17
CA LEU A 49 -5.69 24.06 22.91
C LEU A 49 -6.99 24.03 23.73
N CYS A 50 -7.14 25.00 24.63
CA CYS A 50 -8.30 25.18 25.49
C CYS A 50 -9.03 26.50 25.17
N VAL A 51 -10.35 26.44 25.08
CA VAL A 51 -11.24 27.62 25.04
C VAL A 51 -12.25 27.50 26.16
N ARG A 52 -12.30 28.49 27.05
CA ARG A 52 -13.25 28.53 28.17
C ARG A 52 -14.01 29.85 28.25
N HIS A 53 -15.19 29.78 28.86
CA HIS A 53 -15.94 30.92 29.36
C HIS A 53 -16.26 30.65 30.84
N ASP A 54 -15.75 31.48 31.74
CA ASP A 54 -15.70 31.22 33.18
C ASP A 54 -15.18 29.78 33.45
N ASP A 55 -15.88 29.01 34.28
CA ASP A 55 -15.56 27.61 34.59
C ASP A 55 -15.96 26.60 33.48
N THR A 56 -16.60 27.06 32.39
CA THR A 56 -17.11 26.16 31.33
C THR A 56 -16.11 26.03 30.19
N SER A 57 -15.61 24.80 29.96
CA SER A 57 -14.80 24.50 28.78
C SER A 57 -15.69 24.35 27.54
N ILE A 58 -15.46 25.19 26.53
CA ILE A 58 -16.15 25.17 25.23
C ILE A 58 -15.41 24.23 24.27
N LEU A 59 -14.08 24.33 24.25
CA LEU A 59 -13.20 23.51 23.42
C LEU A 59 -12.03 23.01 24.29
N GLN A 60 -11.65 21.75 24.08
CA GLN A 60 -10.40 21.21 24.60
C GLN A 60 -9.90 20.15 23.62
N TRP A 61 -8.86 20.49 22.86
CA TRP A 61 -8.29 19.65 21.81
C TRP A 61 -6.81 19.44 22.04
N ARG A 62 -6.36 18.19 21.91
CA ARG A 62 -4.95 17.82 21.87
C ARG A 62 -4.49 17.85 20.40
N LEU A 63 -3.62 18.79 20.09
CA LEU A 63 -3.03 18.98 18.77
C LEU A 63 -1.98 17.88 18.49
N TYR A 64 -1.70 17.63 17.21
CA TYR A 64 -0.81 16.57 16.77
C TYR A 64 0.62 16.68 17.35
N GLU A 65 1.19 17.89 17.37
CA GLU A 65 2.53 18.16 17.90
C GLU A 65 2.55 19.46 18.72
N PRO A 66 3.63 19.72 19.48
CA PRO A 66 3.77 20.94 20.27
C PRO A 66 3.77 22.24 19.43
N VAL A 67 3.03 23.23 19.92
CA VAL A 67 2.96 24.61 19.39
C VAL A 67 3.52 25.62 20.40
N ALA A 68 3.73 26.85 19.94
CA ALA A 68 4.04 28.00 20.79
C ALA A 68 2.93 28.24 21.84
N ALA A 69 3.32 28.81 22.99
CA ALA A 69 2.37 29.11 24.07
C ALA A 69 1.52 30.37 23.77
N GLU A 70 2.03 31.26 22.93
CA GLU A 70 1.32 32.44 22.44
C GLU A 70 0.39 32.02 21.29
N VAL A 71 -0.88 32.39 21.40
CA VAL A 71 -1.94 32.09 20.41
C VAL A 71 -2.63 33.39 20.05
N GLU A 72 -2.53 33.78 18.79
CA GLU A 72 -3.39 34.83 18.26
C GLU A 72 -4.75 34.21 17.91
N TRP A 73 -5.84 34.89 18.29
CA TRP A 73 -7.18 34.42 17.99
C TRP A 73 -8.15 35.56 17.79
N ARG A 74 -9.18 35.30 16.99
CA ARG A 74 -10.20 36.26 16.59
C ARG A 74 -11.55 35.56 16.40
N VAL A 75 -12.62 36.34 16.42
CA VAL A 75 -13.97 35.88 16.04
C VAL A 75 -14.36 36.60 14.76
N GLU A 76 -14.55 35.82 13.69
CA GLU A 76 -15.05 36.26 12.39
C GLU A 76 -16.57 36.02 12.31
N ASP A 77 -17.23 36.82 11.47
CA ASP A 77 -18.69 37.01 11.43
C ASP A 77 -19.30 37.46 12.78
N GLU A 78 -20.62 37.66 12.87
CA GLU A 78 -21.32 38.14 14.08
C GLU A 78 -21.42 37.05 15.17
N GLY A 79 -20.28 36.55 15.65
CA GLY A 79 -20.16 35.56 16.73
C GLY A 79 -20.13 34.09 16.30
N GLY A 80 -19.98 33.80 15.00
CA GLY A 80 -20.19 32.46 14.43
C GLY A 80 -18.93 31.62 14.14
N LEU A 81 -17.78 32.25 13.89
CA LEU A 81 -16.54 31.54 13.52
C LEU A 81 -15.38 32.01 14.40
N MET A 82 -14.73 31.07 15.09
CA MET A 82 -13.51 31.36 15.84
C MET A 82 -12.30 30.94 15.02
N VAL A 83 -11.31 31.81 14.91
CA VAL A 83 -10.05 31.53 14.21
C VAL A 83 -8.88 31.64 15.18
N PHE A 84 -7.98 30.66 15.12
CA PHE A 84 -6.75 30.58 15.89
C PHE A 84 -5.58 30.52 14.93
N ASP A 85 -4.60 31.40 15.12
CA ASP A 85 -3.32 31.36 14.42
C ASP A 85 -2.26 30.84 15.42
N LEU A 86 -1.60 29.74 15.03
CA LEU A 86 -0.65 28.99 15.85
C LEU A 86 0.68 28.84 15.12
N ALA A 87 1.77 28.77 15.89
CA ALA A 87 3.09 28.42 15.38
C ALA A 87 3.53 27.06 15.93
N LYS A 88 3.88 26.10 15.06
CA LYS A 88 4.44 24.80 15.42
C LYS A 88 5.85 24.97 15.99
N LYS A 89 6.23 24.18 17.01
CA LYS A 89 7.62 24.14 17.52
C LYS A 89 8.56 23.38 16.58
N THR A 90 8.02 22.42 15.84
CA THR A 90 8.73 21.70 14.78
C THR A 90 8.10 22.07 13.44
N PRO A 91 8.86 22.51 12.43
CA PRO A 91 8.31 22.86 11.10
C PRO A 91 7.99 21.63 10.22
N THR A 92 7.51 20.55 10.84
CA THR A 92 7.04 19.32 10.19
C THR A 92 5.62 19.51 9.63
N LEU A 93 5.28 18.73 8.59
CA LEU A 93 3.90 18.64 8.11
C LEU A 93 3.10 17.68 8.98
N TRP A 94 2.01 18.18 9.57
CA TRP A 94 1.12 17.36 10.40
C TRP A 94 0.20 16.48 9.53
N PRO A 95 0.08 15.17 9.78
CA PRO A 95 -0.80 14.29 8.99
C PRO A 95 -2.28 14.46 9.34
N CYS A 96 -2.58 14.94 10.55
CA CYS A 96 -3.91 15.25 11.07
C CYS A 96 -3.82 16.40 12.08
N LEU A 97 -4.96 16.98 12.47
CA LEU A 97 -4.98 18.09 13.43
C LEU A 97 -4.86 17.59 14.87
N LEU A 98 -5.52 16.47 15.18
CA LEU A 98 -5.69 15.96 16.54
C LEU A 98 -4.86 14.70 16.78
N ASP A 99 -4.05 14.70 17.84
CA ASP A 99 -3.47 13.49 18.45
C ASP A 99 -4.46 12.94 19.47
N LEU A 100 -5.24 11.94 19.06
CA LEU A 100 -6.23 11.28 19.90
C LEU A 100 -6.20 9.76 19.66
N PRO A 101 -6.01 8.93 20.70
CA PRO A 101 -6.25 7.49 20.60
C PRO A 101 -7.72 7.22 20.24
N MET A 102 -8.03 6.01 19.77
CA MET A 102 -9.42 5.62 19.51
C MET A 102 -10.21 5.54 20.83
N SER A 103 -11.50 5.88 20.78
CA SER A 103 -12.37 5.64 21.93
C SER A 103 -12.60 4.14 22.11
N HIS A 104 -12.83 3.69 23.34
CA HIS A 104 -13.14 2.28 23.62
C HIS A 104 -14.35 1.78 22.80
N SER A 105 -15.38 2.61 22.62
CA SER A 105 -16.54 2.29 21.79
C SER A 105 -16.25 2.14 20.29
N ASP A 106 -15.27 2.88 19.77
CA ASP A 106 -14.87 2.76 18.36
C ASP A 106 -13.96 1.55 18.15
N ASP A 107 -13.09 1.24 19.11
CA ASP A 107 -12.28 0.02 19.14
C ASP A 107 -13.20 -1.22 19.16
N ASP A 108 -14.11 -1.31 20.13
CA ASP A 108 -15.04 -2.45 20.29
C ASP A 108 -15.95 -2.70 19.07
N SER A 109 -16.18 -1.68 18.21
CA SER A 109 -17.10 -1.78 17.06
C SER A 109 -16.43 -1.89 15.68
N LEU A 110 -15.21 -1.37 15.52
CA LEU A 110 -14.51 -1.36 14.23
C LEU A 110 -13.40 -2.41 14.14
N CYS A 111 -12.70 -2.64 15.24
CA CYS A 111 -11.60 -3.59 15.31
C CYS A 111 -12.08 -5.04 15.27
N VAL A 112 -11.16 -5.93 14.90
CA VAL A 112 -11.29 -7.39 14.97
C VAL A 112 -10.18 -7.90 15.89
N TRP A 113 -10.53 -8.58 16.96
CA TRP A 113 -9.59 -9.06 17.97
C TRP A 113 -9.94 -10.49 18.41
N GLY A 114 -9.03 -11.18 19.10
CA GLY A 114 -9.30 -12.48 19.73
C GLY A 114 -9.82 -13.54 18.74
N ASP A 115 -10.90 -14.23 19.12
CA ASP A 115 -11.45 -15.37 18.37
C ASP A 115 -11.84 -15.05 16.93
N GLU A 116 -12.29 -13.82 16.64
CA GLU A 116 -12.61 -13.39 15.27
C GLU A 116 -11.36 -13.24 14.42
N LEU A 117 -10.28 -12.70 14.99
CA LEU A 117 -9.00 -12.55 14.31
C LEU A 117 -8.33 -13.92 14.11
N ASP A 118 -8.41 -14.79 15.11
CA ASP A 118 -7.93 -16.17 15.01
C ASP A 118 -8.75 -16.99 14.00
N ALA A 119 -10.03 -16.68 13.79
CA ALA A 119 -10.81 -17.29 12.71
C ALA A 119 -10.29 -16.90 11.32
N LEU A 120 -9.87 -15.64 11.14
CA LEU A 120 -9.19 -15.20 9.92
C LEU A 120 -7.82 -15.90 9.76
N PHE A 121 -7.04 -16.07 10.83
CA PHE A 121 -5.78 -16.84 10.77
C PHE A 121 -6.02 -18.30 10.35
N ARG A 122 -7.04 -18.98 10.92
CA ARG A 122 -7.41 -20.35 10.51
C ARG A 122 -7.83 -20.45 9.04
N ALA A 123 -8.53 -19.44 8.52
CA ALA A 123 -8.98 -19.42 7.13
C ALA A 123 -7.86 -19.08 6.11
N HIS A 124 -6.82 -18.36 6.53
CA HIS A 124 -5.72 -17.92 5.65
C HIS A 124 -4.46 -18.80 5.75
N HIS A 125 -4.28 -19.50 6.87
CA HIS A 125 -3.05 -20.23 7.19
C HIS A 125 -3.38 -21.54 7.92
N PRO A 126 -4.09 -22.49 7.28
CA PRO A 126 -4.55 -23.71 7.93
C PRO A 126 -3.39 -24.51 8.55
N PRO A 127 -3.66 -25.33 9.59
CA PRO A 127 -2.65 -26.19 10.19
C PRO A 127 -2.19 -27.28 9.21
N ILE A 128 -0.93 -27.69 9.33
CA ILE A 128 -0.31 -28.71 8.49
C ILE A 128 -0.42 -30.08 9.18
N PRO A 129 -0.81 -31.18 8.50
CA PRO A 129 -0.81 -32.51 9.11
C PRO A 129 0.61 -32.98 9.46
N MET A 130 0.73 -33.79 10.51
CA MET A 130 2.02 -34.40 10.88
C MET A 130 2.30 -35.66 10.05
N ASP A 131 3.59 -35.98 9.82
CA ASP A 131 3.99 -37.20 9.13
C ASP A 131 3.45 -38.44 9.89
N GLY A 132 2.47 -39.10 9.31
CA GLY A 132 1.74 -40.23 9.90
C GLY A 132 0.21 -40.13 9.77
N GLU A 133 -0.35 -38.92 9.67
CA GLU A 133 -1.80 -38.73 9.49
C GLU A 133 -2.23 -38.97 8.03
N GLU A 134 -1.42 -38.55 7.04
CA GLU A 134 -1.64 -38.89 5.62
C GLU A 134 -1.70 -40.42 5.38
N ALA A 135 -0.93 -41.20 6.15
CA ALA A 135 -0.92 -42.66 6.07
C ALA A 135 -2.16 -43.33 6.68
N ALA A 136 -2.98 -42.60 7.45
CA ALA A 136 -4.24 -43.09 8.00
C ALA A 136 -5.41 -42.91 7.02
N GLU A 137 -5.37 -41.88 6.18
CA GLU A 137 -6.31 -41.68 5.06
C GLU A 137 -5.93 -42.54 3.84
N ALA A 138 -4.64 -42.73 3.57
CA ALA A 138 -4.13 -43.63 2.52
C ALA A 138 -4.19 -45.12 2.90
N LYS A 139 -5.35 -45.60 3.37
CA LYS A 139 -5.59 -47.04 3.57
C LYS A 139 -5.79 -47.75 2.24
N GLU A 140 -5.31 -48.99 2.20
CA GLU A 140 -5.18 -49.85 1.02
C GLU A 140 -6.37 -49.78 0.05
N LEU A 141 -6.05 -49.52 -1.23
CA LEU A 141 -6.96 -49.62 -2.37
C LEU A 141 -7.34 -51.09 -2.62
N ASP A 142 -8.23 -51.62 -1.79
CA ASP A 142 -8.82 -52.94 -1.99
C ASP A 142 -9.92 -52.88 -3.07
N VAL A 143 -9.82 -53.78 -4.04
CA VAL A 143 -10.61 -53.74 -5.30
C VAL A 143 -12.09 -54.03 -5.06
N GLU A 144 -12.44 -54.61 -3.91
CA GLU A 144 -13.83 -54.89 -3.50
C GLU A 144 -14.60 -53.63 -3.02
N ASN A 145 -13.95 -52.48 -2.81
CA ASN A 145 -14.59 -51.23 -2.40
C ASN A 145 -14.91 -50.26 -3.56
N LEU A 146 -14.98 -50.73 -4.81
CA LEU A 146 -15.23 -49.86 -5.98
C LEU A 146 -16.56 -49.10 -5.88
N ASP A 147 -17.64 -49.74 -5.40
CA ASP A 147 -18.93 -49.09 -5.20
C ASP A 147 -18.87 -48.02 -4.10
N LYS A 148 -18.08 -48.26 -3.04
CA LYS A 148 -17.87 -47.28 -1.97
C LYS A 148 -17.04 -46.09 -2.45
N LEU A 149 -16.03 -46.32 -3.28
CA LEU A 149 -15.26 -45.25 -3.94
C LEU A 149 -16.10 -44.46 -4.95
N LEU A 150 -17.05 -45.11 -5.64
CA LEU A 150 -18.01 -44.43 -6.52
C LEU A 150 -19.04 -43.61 -5.72
N GLU A 151 -19.47 -44.10 -4.56
CA GLU A 151 -20.39 -43.40 -3.65
C GLU A 151 -19.68 -42.24 -2.93
N GLU A 152 -18.42 -42.42 -2.52
CA GLU A 152 -17.56 -41.39 -1.92
C GLU A 152 -17.13 -40.32 -2.94
N ALA A 153 -16.85 -40.71 -4.19
CA ALA A 153 -16.65 -39.76 -5.30
C ALA A 153 -17.96 -39.06 -5.70
N ALA A 154 -19.10 -39.75 -5.66
CA ALA A 154 -20.41 -39.12 -5.86
C ALA A 154 -20.75 -38.15 -4.72
N GLU A 155 -20.35 -38.45 -3.47
CA GLU A 155 -20.45 -37.54 -2.34
C GLU A 155 -19.44 -36.38 -2.41
N GLU A 156 -18.21 -36.55 -2.92
CA GLU A 156 -17.30 -35.42 -3.20
C GLU A 156 -17.83 -34.52 -4.34
N VAL A 157 -18.57 -35.07 -5.29
CA VAL A 157 -19.24 -34.31 -6.37
C VAL A 157 -20.56 -33.66 -5.90
N ALA A 158 -21.25 -34.26 -4.93
CA ALA A 158 -22.55 -33.78 -4.43
C ALA A 158 -22.43 -32.84 -3.22
N ARG A 159 -21.44 -33.04 -2.34
CA ARG A 159 -21.03 -32.03 -1.36
C ARG A 159 -20.39 -30.88 -2.15
N PRO A 160 -20.60 -29.61 -1.78
CA PRO A 160 -19.69 -28.58 -2.25
C PRO A 160 -18.31 -28.92 -1.69
N ALA A 161 -17.40 -29.37 -2.55
CA ALA A 161 -15.99 -29.51 -2.20
C ALA A 161 -15.52 -28.22 -1.51
N PRO A 162 -14.57 -28.29 -0.56
CA PRO A 162 -13.86 -27.09 -0.15
C PRO A 162 -13.18 -26.51 -1.40
N LYS A 163 -13.80 -25.50 -2.02
CA LYS A 163 -13.32 -24.82 -3.25
C LYS A 163 -12.17 -23.86 -2.94
N THR A 164 -11.39 -24.20 -1.92
CA THR A 164 -10.26 -23.45 -1.44
C THR A 164 -9.00 -24.14 -1.93
N ASN A 165 -8.00 -23.34 -2.28
CA ASN A 165 -6.69 -23.86 -2.69
C ASN A 165 -5.91 -24.49 -1.51
N ASP A 166 -6.54 -24.68 -0.35
CA ASP A 166 -5.93 -25.12 0.91
C ASP A 166 -5.21 -26.46 0.75
N LYS A 167 -5.80 -27.44 0.03
CA LYS A 167 -5.14 -28.74 -0.23
C LYS A 167 -3.85 -28.56 -1.05
N GLU A 168 -3.86 -27.69 -2.06
CA GLU A 168 -2.68 -27.40 -2.89
C GLU A 168 -1.63 -26.58 -2.11
N PHE A 169 -2.08 -25.61 -1.31
CA PHE A 169 -1.25 -24.78 -0.44
C PHE A 169 -0.55 -25.62 0.63
N ILE A 170 -1.29 -26.43 1.39
CA ILE A 170 -0.74 -27.33 2.43
C ILE A 170 0.26 -28.30 1.80
N ARG A 171 -0.05 -28.86 0.63
CA ARG A 171 0.86 -29.75 -0.10
C ARG A 171 2.15 -29.03 -0.50
N ALA A 172 2.06 -27.83 -1.08
CA ALA A 172 3.23 -27.05 -1.46
C ALA A 172 4.06 -26.64 -0.23
N GLU A 173 3.43 -26.31 0.89
CA GLU A 173 4.11 -26.00 2.15
C GLU A 173 4.83 -27.25 2.70
N LEU A 174 4.19 -28.43 2.69
CA LEU A 174 4.80 -29.71 3.05
C LEU A 174 5.99 -30.10 2.16
N GLU A 175 5.86 -29.93 0.84
CA GLU A 175 6.95 -30.17 -0.11
C GLU A 175 8.13 -29.21 0.16
N ASN A 176 7.86 -27.95 0.50
CA ASN A 176 8.90 -26.98 0.91
C ASN A 176 9.58 -27.36 2.24
N TYR A 177 8.83 -27.77 3.27
CA TYR A 177 9.42 -28.23 4.54
C TYR A 177 10.33 -29.46 4.31
N LYS A 178 9.85 -30.46 3.58
CA LYS A 178 10.60 -31.68 3.26
C LYS A 178 11.89 -31.35 2.47
N ALA A 179 11.81 -30.44 1.49
CA ALA A 179 12.97 -30.01 0.70
C ALA A 179 14.02 -29.23 1.53
N GLU A 180 13.61 -28.30 2.40
CA GLU A 180 14.53 -27.57 3.29
C GLU A 180 15.20 -28.52 4.29
N GLU A 181 14.44 -29.47 4.87
CA GLU A 181 14.98 -30.48 5.78
C GLU A 181 16.01 -31.39 5.10
N GLU A 182 15.72 -31.88 3.89
CA GLU A 182 16.67 -32.69 3.10
C GLU A 182 17.93 -31.91 2.74
N GLU A 183 17.82 -30.63 2.36
CA GLU A 183 18.98 -29.79 2.04
C GLU A 183 19.86 -29.53 3.27
N ILE A 184 19.27 -29.22 4.42
CA ILE A 184 20.01 -29.02 5.68
C ILE A 184 20.71 -30.32 6.08
N ARG A 185 20.02 -31.47 6.08
CA ARG A 185 20.59 -32.79 6.41
C ARG A 185 21.74 -33.17 5.47
N LYS A 186 21.60 -32.91 4.17
CA LYS A 186 22.65 -33.14 3.17
C LYS A 186 23.89 -32.29 3.46
N LYS A 187 23.71 -30.97 3.68
CA LYS A 187 24.80 -30.05 4.04
C LYS A 187 25.48 -30.42 5.36
N LEU A 188 24.73 -30.92 6.33
CA LEU A 188 25.26 -31.39 7.62
C LEU A 188 26.16 -32.61 7.41
N LEU A 189 25.73 -33.59 6.60
CA LEU A 189 26.55 -34.76 6.26
C LEU A 189 27.81 -34.39 5.46
N GLU A 190 27.70 -33.49 4.47
CA GLU A 190 28.86 -32.93 3.76
C GLU A 190 29.83 -32.27 4.75
N THR A 191 29.34 -31.39 5.61
CA THR A 191 30.14 -30.70 6.64
C THR A 191 30.82 -31.69 7.58
N GLN A 192 30.11 -32.73 8.04
CA GLN A 192 30.68 -33.77 8.88
C GLN A 192 31.80 -34.55 8.16
N THR A 193 31.62 -34.94 6.89
CA THR A 193 32.70 -35.61 6.14
C THR A 193 33.93 -34.72 5.96
N THR A 194 33.76 -33.40 5.79
CA THR A 194 34.90 -32.47 5.74
C THR A 194 35.59 -32.31 7.09
N LEU A 195 34.85 -32.35 8.21
CA LEU A 195 35.39 -32.34 9.56
C LEU A 195 36.20 -33.62 9.87
N GLU A 196 35.70 -34.79 9.44
CA GLU A 196 36.39 -36.09 9.58
C GLU A 196 37.64 -36.20 8.69
N ALA A 197 37.66 -35.52 7.53
CA ALA A 197 38.81 -35.44 6.65
C ALA A 197 39.83 -34.36 7.05
N ALA A 198 39.42 -33.35 7.83
CA ALA A 198 40.31 -32.29 8.31
C ALA A 198 41.12 -32.75 9.52
N ALA A 199 42.42 -32.45 9.53
CA ALA A 199 43.24 -32.64 10.73
C ALA A 199 42.74 -31.72 11.87
N ALA A 200 42.63 -32.28 13.07
CA ALA A 200 41.83 -31.75 14.18
C ALA A 200 42.21 -30.35 14.74
N GLU A 201 43.28 -29.71 14.25
CA GLU A 201 43.80 -28.44 14.78
C GLU A 201 43.90 -27.33 13.71
N GLY A 202 43.25 -27.48 12.55
CA GLY A 202 43.24 -26.48 11.48
C GLY A 202 42.16 -25.38 11.62
N GLU A 203 42.39 -24.21 11.02
CA GLU A 203 41.36 -23.16 10.88
C GLU A 203 40.13 -23.66 10.11
N ALA A 204 40.34 -24.47 9.07
CA ALA A 204 39.28 -25.15 8.33
C ALA A 204 38.43 -26.09 9.21
N ALA A 205 39.03 -26.77 10.20
CA ALA A 205 38.30 -27.61 11.14
C ALA A 205 37.38 -26.78 12.06
N LYS A 206 37.84 -25.60 12.49
CA LYS A 206 37.01 -24.64 13.25
C LYS A 206 35.87 -24.07 12.40
N GLN A 207 36.12 -23.72 11.14
CA GLN A 207 35.08 -23.24 10.23
C GLN A 207 34.02 -24.32 9.95
N ALA A 208 34.44 -25.57 9.69
CA ALA A 208 33.54 -26.71 9.53
C ALA A 208 32.75 -27.02 10.81
N GLN A 209 33.37 -26.92 12.00
CA GLN A 209 32.67 -27.08 13.27
C GLN A 209 31.61 -25.99 13.49
N ASN A 210 31.94 -24.72 13.26
CA ASN A 210 30.97 -23.62 13.36
C ASN A 210 29.82 -23.79 12.35
N GLN A 211 30.12 -24.21 11.12
CA GLN A 211 29.10 -24.47 10.10
C GLN A 211 28.19 -25.65 10.48
N LYS A 212 28.74 -26.70 11.11
CA LYS A 212 27.97 -27.81 11.66
C LYS A 212 27.01 -27.33 12.75
N GLU A 213 27.49 -26.53 13.71
CA GLU A 213 26.66 -25.96 14.79
C GLU A 213 25.51 -25.09 14.26
N ILE A 214 25.77 -24.27 13.23
CA ILE A 214 24.74 -23.51 12.52
C ILE A 214 23.69 -24.44 11.90
N LEU A 215 24.11 -25.49 11.19
CA LEU A 215 23.20 -26.43 10.51
C LEU A 215 22.37 -27.28 11.49
N GLU A 216 22.97 -27.73 12.60
CA GLU A 216 22.28 -28.46 13.67
C GLU A 216 21.19 -27.58 14.31
N GLU A 217 21.49 -26.30 14.58
CA GLU A 217 20.53 -25.36 15.16
C GLU A 217 19.44 -24.94 14.15
N MET A 218 19.77 -24.78 12.87
CA MET A 218 18.77 -24.57 11.81
C MET A 218 17.79 -25.75 11.71
N LEU A 219 18.30 -26.99 11.77
CA LEU A 219 17.47 -28.19 11.75
C LEU A 219 16.57 -28.28 13.00
N ARG A 220 17.11 -27.94 14.17
CA ARG A 220 16.34 -27.85 15.42
C ARG A 220 15.18 -26.87 15.29
N LEU A 221 15.44 -25.64 14.82
CA LEU A 221 14.41 -24.63 14.64
C LEU A 221 13.39 -25.01 13.57
N HIS A 222 13.84 -25.56 12.44
CA HIS A 222 12.95 -26.06 11.37
C HIS A 222 11.92 -27.06 11.92
N ASN A 223 12.36 -28.03 12.73
CA ASN A 223 11.47 -29.02 13.35
C ASN A 223 10.49 -28.37 14.35
N VAL A 224 10.94 -27.43 15.18
CA VAL A 224 10.07 -26.70 16.12
C VAL A 224 9.02 -25.84 15.38
N ILE A 225 9.40 -25.21 14.26
CA ILE A 225 8.47 -24.46 13.39
C ILE A 225 7.41 -25.41 12.81
N ARG A 226 7.82 -26.58 12.32
CA ARG A 226 6.92 -27.61 11.78
C ARG A 226 5.92 -28.11 12.82
N GLU A 227 6.38 -28.43 14.04
CA GLU A 227 5.52 -28.80 15.18
C GLU A 227 4.54 -27.68 15.59
N LYS A 228 4.92 -26.41 15.42
CA LYS A 228 4.05 -25.25 15.66
C LYS A 228 3.02 -25.05 14.55
N ARG A 229 3.39 -25.29 13.27
CA ARG A 229 2.47 -25.23 12.12
C ARG A 229 1.40 -26.33 12.14
N ALA A 230 1.64 -27.46 12.83
CA ALA A 230 0.62 -28.48 13.06
C ALA A 230 -0.46 -28.08 14.08
N LYS A 231 -0.22 -27.04 14.89
CA LYS A 231 -1.19 -26.52 15.86
C LYS A 231 -2.16 -25.56 15.19
N PRO A 232 -3.39 -25.38 15.71
CA PRO A 232 -4.35 -24.42 15.17
C PRO A 232 -3.73 -23.04 14.97
N ALA A 233 -3.99 -22.42 13.82
CA ALA A 233 -3.54 -21.07 13.55
C ALA A 233 -4.28 -20.07 14.45
N THR A 234 -3.51 -19.33 15.22
CA THR A 234 -3.92 -18.21 16.06
C THR A 234 -2.88 -17.12 15.91
N LEU A 235 -3.23 -15.88 16.25
CA LEU A 235 -2.31 -14.74 16.27
C LEU A 235 -1.01 -15.08 17.02
N THR A 236 -1.13 -15.65 18.22
CA THR A 236 0.02 -15.99 19.07
C THR A 236 0.92 -17.03 18.40
N ASN A 237 0.35 -18.14 17.90
CA ASN A 237 1.12 -19.19 17.24
C ASN A 237 1.78 -18.65 15.95
N PHE A 238 1.09 -17.80 15.19
CA PHE A 238 1.64 -17.17 13.98
C PHE A 238 2.81 -16.22 14.27
N ILE A 239 2.70 -15.39 15.32
CA ILE A 239 3.80 -14.51 15.74
C ILE A 239 5.01 -15.32 16.20
N GLU A 240 4.81 -16.36 17.03
CA GLU A 240 5.88 -17.25 17.49
C GLU A 240 6.58 -17.94 16.30
N ILE A 241 5.83 -18.46 15.33
CA ILE A 241 6.38 -19.05 14.10
C ILE A 241 7.22 -18.02 13.33
N THR A 242 6.68 -16.80 13.12
CA THR A 242 7.38 -15.72 12.40
C THR A 242 8.69 -15.33 13.11
N GLN A 243 8.69 -15.28 14.45
CA GLN A 243 9.90 -15.05 15.24
C GLN A 243 10.92 -16.17 15.05
N LEU A 244 10.48 -17.44 15.09
CA LEU A 244 11.35 -18.60 14.88
C LEU A 244 11.95 -18.65 13.47
N ASP A 245 11.19 -18.34 12.43
CA ASP A 245 11.69 -18.25 11.04
C ASP A 245 12.72 -17.13 10.87
N ILE A 246 12.50 -15.97 11.49
CA ILE A 246 13.49 -14.88 11.51
C ILE A 246 14.75 -15.30 12.27
N CYS A 247 14.61 -16.03 13.39
CA CYS A 247 15.76 -16.58 14.13
C CYS A 247 16.53 -17.64 13.32
N LYS A 248 15.84 -18.58 12.64
CA LYS A 248 16.43 -19.55 11.71
C LYS A 248 17.23 -18.83 10.61
N ALA A 249 16.69 -17.74 10.06
CA ALA A 249 17.39 -16.91 9.10
C ALA A 249 18.61 -16.16 9.71
N ARG A 250 18.53 -15.66 10.95
CA ARG A 250 19.65 -15.02 11.66
C ARG A 250 20.80 -16.00 11.90
N ILE A 251 20.50 -17.22 12.32
CA ILE A 251 21.46 -18.31 12.49
C ILE A 251 22.17 -18.64 11.16
N ASN A 252 21.43 -18.70 10.04
CA ASN A 252 22.00 -18.92 8.71
C ASN A 252 23.00 -17.82 8.26
N VAL A 253 22.95 -16.61 8.85
CA VAL A 253 23.95 -15.54 8.64
C VAL A 253 24.97 -15.43 9.79
N GLY A 254 25.10 -16.47 10.61
CA GLY A 254 26.06 -16.58 11.72
C GLY A 254 25.67 -15.85 13.00
N ALA A 255 24.47 -15.26 13.08
CA ALA A 255 23.96 -14.60 14.28
C ALA A 255 23.26 -15.62 15.21
N MET A 256 24.07 -16.45 15.88
CA MET A 256 23.62 -17.49 16.84
C MET A 256 23.06 -16.94 18.16
N THR A 257 23.19 -15.63 18.41
CA THR A 257 22.73 -14.98 19.64
C THR A 257 21.23 -14.72 19.57
N GLU A 258 20.48 -15.24 20.55
CA GLU A 258 19.04 -15.03 20.71
C GLU A 258 18.66 -13.56 20.53
N GLU A 259 19.42 -12.67 21.14
CA GLU A 259 19.30 -11.21 21.02
C GLU A 259 20.27 -10.59 20.01
N GLU A 260 19.90 -9.45 19.44
CA GLU A 260 20.85 -8.60 18.72
C GLU A 260 21.52 -7.67 19.74
N LYS A 261 22.85 -7.59 19.72
CA LYS A 261 23.65 -6.80 20.65
C LYS A 261 24.69 -5.99 19.88
N GLU A 262 24.93 -4.78 20.35
CA GLU A 262 26.00 -3.90 19.88
C GLU A 262 26.64 -3.28 21.13
N GLU A 263 27.95 -3.41 21.27
CA GLU A 263 28.69 -2.88 22.41
C GLU A 263 29.22 -1.47 22.10
N TYR A 264 29.24 -0.58 23.10
CA TYR A 264 29.90 0.72 22.97
C TYR A 264 31.41 0.52 22.86
N ALA A 265 32.04 1.04 21.81
CA ALA A 265 33.49 1.04 21.63
C ALA A 265 34.17 2.14 22.47
N SER A 266 33.44 3.18 22.88
CA SER A 266 33.96 4.24 23.75
C SER A 266 32.95 4.81 24.77
N ASP A 267 33.46 5.36 25.87
CA ASP A 267 32.66 6.14 26.82
C ASP A 267 32.03 7.39 26.19
N ALA A 268 32.60 7.90 25.09
CA ALA A 268 32.05 9.01 24.34
C ALA A 268 30.75 8.61 23.63
N GLU A 269 30.71 7.45 22.96
CA GLU A 269 29.47 6.91 22.39
C GLU A 269 28.40 6.67 23.44
N ARG A 270 28.80 6.16 24.61
CA ARG A 270 27.89 5.90 25.73
C ARG A 270 27.27 7.16 26.33
N ALA A 271 27.91 8.31 26.16
CA ALA A 271 27.41 9.60 26.60
C ALA A 271 26.48 10.28 25.57
N MET A 272 26.43 9.81 24.32
CA MET A 272 25.56 10.38 23.29
C MET A 272 24.09 10.02 23.49
N THR A 273 23.22 10.95 23.11
CA THR A 273 21.77 10.73 23.05
C THR A 273 21.37 9.90 21.83
N ALA A 274 20.16 9.34 21.85
CA ALA A 274 19.59 8.58 20.75
C ALA A 274 19.59 9.33 19.40
N HIS A 275 19.30 10.65 19.44
CA HIS A 275 19.29 11.49 18.26
C HIS A 275 20.70 11.78 17.75
N GLU A 276 21.67 12.04 18.64
CA GLU A 276 23.08 12.24 18.26
C GLU A 276 23.64 10.98 17.60
N LEU A 277 23.42 9.80 18.21
CA LEU A 277 23.77 8.49 17.64
C LEU A 277 23.15 8.29 16.24
N MET A 278 21.87 8.64 16.07
CA MET A 278 21.22 8.59 14.75
C MET A 278 21.91 9.51 13.74
N THR A 279 22.16 10.78 14.10
CA THR A 279 22.78 11.75 13.20
C THR A 279 24.20 11.36 12.81
N THR A 280 25.00 10.85 13.76
CA THR A 280 26.35 10.32 13.48
C THR A 280 26.28 9.12 12.55
N GLY A 281 25.35 8.19 12.78
CA GLY A 281 25.12 7.06 11.87
C GLY A 281 24.72 7.48 10.46
N LEU A 282 23.89 8.51 10.30
CA LEU A 282 23.53 9.09 9.00
C LEU A 282 24.72 9.78 8.32
N MET A 283 25.55 10.53 9.06
CA MET A 283 26.77 11.13 8.51
C MET A 283 27.74 10.09 7.96
N HIS A 284 27.96 8.98 8.68
CA HIS A 284 28.76 7.87 8.16
C HIS A 284 28.10 7.20 6.95
N PHE A 285 26.77 7.14 6.88
CA PHE A 285 26.05 6.58 5.74
C PHE A 285 26.23 7.45 4.48
N GLU A 286 26.16 8.78 4.60
CA GLU A 286 26.46 9.73 3.52
C GLU A 286 27.93 9.62 3.04
N GLN A 287 28.85 9.35 3.96
CA GLN A 287 30.27 9.10 3.67
C GLN A 287 30.55 7.69 3.10
N GLN A 288 29.51 6.87 2.89
CA GLN A 288 29.58 5.47 2.42
C GLN A 288 30.28 4.51 3.39
N GLU A 289 30.47 4.92 4.65
CA GLU A 289 31.07 4.11 5.73
C GLU A 289 30.02 3.20 6.38
N VAL A 290 29.48 2.26 5.60
CA VAL A 290 28.31 1.44 5.98
C VAL A 290 28.46 0.73 7.32
N GLN A 291 29.65 0.25 7.68
CA GLN A 291 29.86 -0.44 8.97
C GLN A 291 29.76 0.51 10.16
N ALA A 292 30.35 1.71 10.09
CA ALA A 292 30.23 2.74 11.12
C ALA A 292 28.77 3.23 11.21
N ALA A 293 28.11 3.47 10.07
CA ALA A 293 26.70 3.83 10.01
C ALA A 293 25.80 2.80 10.72
N LEU A 294 25.98 1.51 10.42
CA LEU A 294 25.24 0.42 11.06
C LEU A 294 25.51 0.34 12.57
N HIS A 295 26.76 0.53 13.01
CA HIS A 295 27.13 0.52 14.43
C HIS A 295 26.40 1.62 15.22
N PHE A 296 26.52 2.89 14.81
CA PHE A 296 25.86 4.01 15.52
C PHE A 296 24.32 3.90 15.49
N LEU A 297 23.75 3.50 14.35
CA LEU A 297 22.30 3.27 14.24
C LEU A 297 21.83 2.11 15.15
N ARG A 298 22.63 1.05 15.30
CA ARG A 298 22.35 -0.05 16.23
C ARG A 298 22.46 0.38 17.69
N LEU A 299 23.44 1.20 18.06
CA LEU A 299 23.52 1.73 19.42
C LEU A 299 22.24 2.49 19.79
N ALA A 300 21.76 3.37 18.89
CA ALA A 300 20.48 4.07 19.06
C ALA A 300 19.27 3.10 19.14
N ALA A 301 19.22 2.09 18.27
CA ALA A 301 18.12 1.13 18.19
C ALA A 301 18.06 0.15 19.38
N ILE A 302 19.20 -0.35 19.86
CA ILE A 302 19.28 -1.42 20.86
C ILE A 302 19.26 -0.84 22.28
N HIS A 303 20.06 0.20 22.56
CA HIS A 303 20.16 0.76 23.92
C HIS A 303 19.09 1.81 24.22
N HIS A 304 18.65 2.57 23.21
CA HIS A 304 17.68 3.66 23.39
C HIS A 304 16.32 3.40 22.74
N LYS A 305 16.09 2.22 22.13
CA LYS A 305 14.86 1.84 21.41
C LYS A 305 14.41 2.86 20.35
N HIS A 306 15.35 3.63 19.79
CA HIS A 306 15.03 4.81 18.97
C HIS A 306 14.31 4.45 17.66
N GLU A 307 13.07 4.91 17.51
CA GLU A 307 12.14 4.40 16.49
C GLU A 307 12.63 4.65 15.06
N GLN A 308 13.07 5.87 14.79
CA GLN A 308 13.59 6.29 13.49
C GLN A 308 14.83 5.47 13.12
N SER A 309 15.72 5.20 14.08
CA SER A 309 16.90 4.36 13.85
C SER A 309 16.54 2.90 13.56
N ILE A 310 15.51 2.35 14.22
CA ILE A 310 15.00 0.99 13.95
C ILE A 310 14.41 0.92 12.53
N LEU A 311 13.63 1.91 12.11
CA LEU A 311 13.05 1.97 10.77
C LEU A 311 14.12 2.14 9.67
N LEU A 312 15.14 2.98 9.92
CA LEU A 312 16.30 3.13 9.04
C LEU A 312 17.09 1.83 8.92
N LEU A 313 17.41 1.16 10.04
CA LEU A 313 18.07 -0.14 10.05
C LEU A 313 17.25 -1.21 9.32
N HIS A 314 15.93 -1.25 9.50
CA HIS A 314 15.06 -2.15 8.72
C HIS A 314 15.19 -1.89 7.22
N GLY A 315 15.16 -0.62 6.80
CA GLY A 315 15.36 -0.24 5.39
C GLY A 315 16.72 -0.68 4.84
N ILE A 316 17.81 -0.38 5.56
CA ILE A 316 19.18 -0.77 5.16
C ILE A 316 19.32 -2.29 5.12
N TYR A 317 18.84 -3.01 6.14
CA TYR A 317 18.92 -4.48 6.16
C TYR A 317 18.02 -5.15 5.13
N ALA A 318 16.87 -4.57 4.76
CA ALA A 318 16.06 -5.07 3.66
C ALA A 318 16.83 -4.98 2.31
N GLN A 319 17.56 -3.89 2.07
CA GLN A 319 18.45 -3.75 0.90
C GLN A 319 19.61 -4.74 0.94
N LEU A 320 20.22 -4.95 2.11
CA LEU A 320 21.28 -5.96 2.34
C LEU A 320 20.74 -7.40 2.45
N GLN A 321 19.42 -7.61 2.26
CA GLN A 321 18.72 -8.90 2.40
C GLN A 321 18.97 -9.62 3.75
N SER A 322 19.29 -8.87 4.81
CA SER A 322 19.64 -9.39 6.14
C SER A 322 18.42 -9.54 7.04
N PRO A 323 18.26 -10.66 7.78
CA PRO A 323 17.14 -10.88 8.70
C PRO A 323 17.19 -10.02 9.97
N ARG A 324 18.30 -9.29 10.20
CA ARG A 324 18.48 -8.38 11.34
C ARG A 324 17.46 -7.25 11.40
N GLY A 325 17.12 -6.65 10.25
CA GLY A 325 16.10 -5.60 10.15
C GLY A 325 14.71 -6.08 10.58
N PRO A 326 14.18 -7.14 9.93
CA PRO A 326 12.94 -7.81 10.33
C PRO A 326 12.88 -8.18 11.82
N PHE A 327 13.98 -8.69 12.39
CA PHE A 327 14.07 -9.01 13.82
C PHE A 327 13.88 -7.78 14.71
N LEU A 328 14.63 -6.70 14.45
CA LEU A 328 14.53 -5.45 15.22
C LEU A 328 13.14 -4.81 15.08
N LEU A 329 12.57 -4.80 13.87
CA LEU A 329 11.24 -4.26 13.61
C LEU A 329 10.15 -5.06 14.33
N LEU A 330 10.16 -6.39 14.21
CA LEU A 330 9.18 -7.26 14.86
C LEU A 330 9.24 -7.14 16.38
N ARG A 331 10.46 -7.14 16.95
CA ARG A 331 10.67 -6.93 18.38
C ARG A 331 10.10 -5.59 18.86
N ARG A 332 10.39 -4.48 18.16
CA ARG A 332 9.89 -3.15 18.52
C ARG A 332 8.38 -3.02 18.41
N ALA A 333 7.76 -3.66 17.41
CA ALA A 333 6.30 -3.63 17.26
C ALA A 333 5.58 -4.45 18.35
N LEU A 334 6.22 -5.50 18.88
CA LEU A 334 5.67 -6.36 19.95
C LEU A 334 5.96 -5.85 21.37
N ASP A 335 6.71 -4.75 21.53
CA ASP A 335 6.95 -4.12 22.83
C ASP A 335 5.71 -3.32 23.27
N ASP A 336 4.92 -3.88 24.20
CA ASP A 336 3.73 -3.23 24.75
C ASP A 336 4.05 -2.26 25.91
N GLU A 337 5.23 -2.35 26.53
CA GLU A 337 5.66 -1.45 27.62
C GLU A 337 6.10 -0.08 27.08
N ASP A 338 6.75 -0.09 25.91
CA ASP A 338 7.16 1.10 25.17
C ASP A 338 6.61 1.01 23.73
N PHE A 339 5.31 1.30 23.62
CA PHE A 339 4.53 1.09 22.41
C PHE A 339 4.92 2.02 21.26
N SER A 340 5.29 1.43 20.13
CA SER A 340 5.64 2.17 18.91
C SER A 340 4.53 2.19 17.86
N ILE A 341 3.97 3.37 17.62
CA ILE A 341 3.03 3.61 16.51
C ILE A 341 3.71 3.32 15.17
N ALA A 342 4.94 3.83 14.98
CA ALA A 342 5.63 3.79 13.71
C ALA A 342 6.12 2.37 13.36
N ALA A 343 6.58 1.59 14.34
CA ALA A 343 6.94 0.18 14.11
C ALA A 343 5.71 -0.69 13.82
N ASN A 344 4.59 -0.49 14.53
CA ASN A 344 3.34 -1.20 14.26
C ASN A 344 2.79 -0.88 12.87
N LEU A 345 2.76 0.41 12.47
CA LEU A 345 2.41 0.83 11.11
C LEU A 345 3.31 0.15 10.07
N LYS A 346 4.63 0.21 10.26
CA LYS A 346 5.60 -0.35 9.30
C LYS A 346 5.50 -1.86 9.18
N LEU A 347 5.25 -2.56 10.29
CA LEU A 347 5.09 -4.02 10.28
C LEU A 347 3.78 -4.43 9.61
N GLY A 348 2.70 -3.68 9.81
CA GLY A 348 1.46 -3.80 9.03
C GLY A 348 1.70 -3.67 7.53
N GLU A 349 2.52 -2.69 7.10
CA GLU A 349 2.93 -2.57 5.70
C GLU A 349 3.71 -3.79 5.20
N GLN A 350 4.57 -4.41 6.01
CA GLN A 350 5.33 -5.60 5.58
C GLN A 350 4.41 -6.81 5.34
N PHE A 351 3.43 -7.05 6.23
CA PHE A 351 2.40 -8.08 6.05
C PHE A 351 1.37 -7.75 4.98
N ASP A 352 1.31 -6.50 4.49
CA ASP A 352 0.45 -6.07 3.40
C ASP A 352 1.14 -6.18 2.04
N THR A 353 2.35 -5.62 1.90
CA THR A 353 3.10 -5.66 0.65
C THR A 353 3.74 -7.01 0.39
N GLY A 354 3.96 -7.79 1.44
CA GLY A 354 4.79 -8.99 1.43
C GLY A 354 6.27 -8.61 1.44
N ALA A 355 7.03 -9.23 2.34
CA ALA A 355 8.49 -9.09 2.39
C ALA A 355 9.13 -10.46 2.68
N ARG A 356 10.44 -10.60 2.47
CA ARG A 356 11.16 -11.89 2.59
C ARG A 356 10.88 -12.68 3.88
N HIS A 357 10.65 -11.98 4.98
CA HIS A 357 10.41 -12.56 6.31
C HIS A 357 9.00 -12.26 6.85
N PHE A 358 8.13 -11.68 6.03
CA PHE A 358 6.76 -11.29 6.39
C PHE A 358 5.84 -11.72 5.26
N LEU A 359 5.33 -12.96 5.35
CA LEU A 359 4.39 -13.54 4.38
C LEU A 359 3.15 -12.63 4.29
N PRO A 360 2.73 -12.17 3.10
CA PRO A 360 1.61 -11.26 3.00
C PRO A 360 0.32 -11.92 3.48
N MET A 361 -0.27 -11.38 4.54
CA MET A 361 -1.36 -12.02 5.26
C MET A 361 -2.32 -10.98 5.85
N PHE A 362 -3.57 -11.01 5.37
CA PHE A 362 -4.62 -10.06 5.75
C PHE A 362 -4.80 -9.91 7.28
N PRO A 363 -5.00 -10.98 8.08
CA PRO A 363 -5.15 -10.83 9.53
C PRO A 363 -3.90 -10.28 10.23
N ALA A 364 -2.69 -10.60 9.75
CA ALA A 364 -1.44 -10.07 10.32
C ALA A 364 -1.27 -8.56 10.02
N ALA A 365 -1.52 -8.14 8.78
CA ALA A 365 -1.51 -6.72 8.41
C ALA A 365 -2.58 -5.94 9.19
N LEU A 366 -3.80 -6.49 9.26
CA LEU A 366 -4.91 -5.91 9.99
C LEU A 366 -4.58 -5.72 11.48
N TYR A 367 -4.05 -6.75 12.16
CA TYR A 367 -3.62 -6.70 13.57
C TYR A 367 -2.66 -5.53 13.87
N PHE A 368 -1.55 -5.43 13.12
CA PHE A 368 -0.53 -4.42 13.37
C PHE A 368 -1.00 -3.01 13.01
N TYR A 369 -1.79 -2.85 11.93
CA TYR A 369 -2.42 -1.56 11.66
C TYR A 369 -3.45 -1.18 12.74
N GLN A 370 -4.27 -2.11 13.25
CA GLN A 370 -5.22 -1.80 14.32
C GLN A 370 -4.53 -1.32 15.59
N ARG A 371 -3.38 -1.91 15.96
CA ARG A 371 -2.57 -1.44 17.10
C ARG A 371 -2.13 0.01 16.90
N ALA A 372 -1.58 0.33 15.72
CA ALA A 372 -1.18 1.70 15.39
C ALA A 372 -2.39 2.67 15.30
N ALA A 373 -3.54 2.23 14.78
CA ALA A 373 -4.75 3.03 14.65
C ALA A 373 -5.39 3.33 16.02
N LYS A 374 -5.43 2.34 16.92
CA LYS A 374 -5.90 2.48 18.30
C LYS A 374 -5.11 3.55 19.06
N ALA A 375 -3.80 3.64 18.81
CA ALA A 375 -2.92 4.69 19.32
C ALA A 375 -3.02 6.04 18.58
N GLY A 376 -3.92 6.19 17.60
CA GLY A 376 -4.22 7.46 16.92
C GLY A 376 -3.71 7.59 15.49
N SER A 377 -3.01 6.60 14.93
CA SER A 377 -2.42 6.70 13.59
C SER A 377 -3.45 6.76 12.47
N VAL A 378 -3.66 7.94 11.90
CA VAL A 378 -4.52 8.15 10.73
C VAL A 378 -4.01 7.43 9.48
N HIS A 379 -2.69 7.20 9.36
CA HIS A 379 -2.12 6.39 8.29
C HIS A 379 -2.56 4.92 8.40
N ALA A 380 -2.55 4.37 9.62
CA ALA A 380 -3.02 3.01 9.86
C ALA A 380 -4.54 2.88 9.62
N MET A 381 -5.34 3.88 10.03
CA MET A 381 -6.79 3.93 9.73
C MET A 381 -7.06 3.87 8.21
N LEU A 382 -6.32 4.65 7.41
CA LEU A 382 -6.42 4.61 5.96
C LEU A 382 -5.93 3.29 5.35
N ALA A 383 -4.91 2.65 5.93
CA ALA A 383 -4.44 1.34 5.49
C ALA A 383 -5.46 0.22 5.80
N ILE A 384 -6.14 0.27 6.95
CA ILE A 384 -7.25 -0.64 7.30
C ILE A 384 -8.46 -0.42 6.39
N ALA A 385 -8.79 0.85 6.08
CA ALA A 385 -9.80 1.15 5.09
C ALA A 385 -9.42 0.50 3.74
N GLN A 386 -8.19 0.68 3.27
CA GLN A 386 -7.74 0.07 2.01
C GLN A 386 -7.74 -1.47 2.04
N LEU A 387 -7.38 -2.11 3.17
CA LEU A 387 -7.55 -3.56 3.40
C LEU A 387 -9.00 -3.98 3.14
N TYR A 388 -9.99 -3.36 3.79
CA TYR A 388 -11.40 -3.71 3.62
C TYR A 388 -11.99 -3.31 2.27
N LEU A 389 -11.39 -2.35 1.55
CA LEU A 389 -11.80 -1.99 0.20
C LEU A 389 -11.42 -3.06 -0.83
N ARG A 390 -10.20 -3.58 -0.74
CA ARG A 390 -9.68 -4.60 -1.67
C ARG A 390 -10.05 -6.03 -1.25
N GLY A 391 -10.23 -6.27 0.05
CA GLY A 391 -10.53 -7.60 0.64
C GLY A 391 -9.32 -8.54 0.66
N CYS A 392 -8.11 -8.00 0.61
CA CYS A 392 -6.87 -8.76 0.51
C CYS A 392 -5.69 -7.90 0.94
N THR A 393 -4.47 -8.42 0.79
CA THR A 393 -3.20 -7.70 0.91
C THR A 393 -2.72 -7.23 -0.48
N SER A 394 -1.79 -6.28 -0.55
CA SER A 394 -1.30 -5.71 -1.84
C SER A 394 -0.67 -6.77 -2.75
N SER A 395 0.08 -7.69 -2.15
CA SER A 395 0.37 -9.00 -2.75
C SER A 395 -0.52 -10.03 -2.05
N THR A 396 -1.25 -10.86 -2.77
CA THR A 396 -2.19 -11.82 -2.19
C THR A 396 -2.13 -13.15 -2.91
N MET A 397 -2.29 -14.24 -2.16
CA MET A 397 -2.46 -15.60 -2.68
C MET A 397 -3.92 -16.08 -2.58
N LEU A 398 -4.83 -15.21 -2.12
CA LEU A 398 -6.24 -15.52 -1.92
C LEU A 398 -7.01 -15.65 -3.24
N SER A 399 -7.99 -16.55 -3.27
CA SER A 399 -8.93 -16.69 -4.38
C SER A 399 -9.86 -15.47 -4.48
N THR A 400 -10.45 -15.24 -5.66
CA THR A 400 -11.40 -14.13 -5.86
C THR A 400 -12.62 -14.20 -4.94
N GLU A 401 -13.03 -15.40 -4.54
CA GLU A 401 -14.13 -15.61 -3.59
C GLU A 401 -13.74 -15.21 -2.17
N GLN A 402 -12.56 -15.62 -1.70
CA GLN A 402 -12.00 -15.20 -0.40
C GLN A 402 -11.82 -13.67 -0.35
N MET A 403 -11.35 -13.07 -1.45
CA MET A 403 -11.22 -11.61 -1.52
C MET A 403 -12.57 -10.90 -1.38
N GLU A 404 -13.62 -11.38 -2.03
CA GLU A 404 -14.95 -10.76 -1.93
C GLU A 404 -15.57 -10.94 -0.53
N GLN A 405 -15.33 -12.07 0.15
CA GLN A 405 -15.79 -12.30 1.53
C GLN A 405 -15.17 -11.33 2.54
N LEU A 406 -13.93 -10.88 2.31
CA LEU A 406 -13.22 -9.93 3.17
C LEU A 406 -13.49 -8.47 2.83
N LYS A 407 -14.08 -8.18 1.66
CA LYS A 407 -14.47 -6.81 1.32
C LYS A 407 -15.59 -6.34 2.22
N ASN A 408 -15.42 -5.16 2.81
CA ASN A 408 -16.44 -4.56 3.64
C ASN A 408 -16.49 -3.04 3.43
N ILE A 409 -17.40 -2.62 2.54
CA ILE A 409 -17.62 -1.19 2.23
C ILE A 409 -18.04 -0.42 3.49
N GLY A 410 -18.80 -1.04 4.41
CA GLY A 410 -19.19 -0.41 5.68
C GLY A 410 -17.98 -0.07 6.56
N LYS A 411 -17.09 -1.05 6.79
CA LYS A 411 -15.83 -0.83 7.53
C LYS A 411 -14.90 0.14 6.79
N TYR A 412 -14.83 0.08 5.45
CA TYR A 412 -14.06 1.04 4.64
C TYR A 412 -14.46 2.50 4.91
N HIS A 413 -15.77 2.81 4.87
CA HIS A 413 -16.27 4.15 5.22
C HIS A 413 -15.96 4.51 6.67
N ALA A 414 -16.27 3.62 7.62
CA ALA A 414 -16.11 3.91 9.05
C ALA A 414 -14.64 4.21 9.45
N TRP A 415 -13.67 3.50 8.88
CA TRP A 415 -12.24 3.79 9.09
C TRP A 415 -11.81 5.11 8.43
N ILE A 416 -12.41 5.51 7.31
CA ILE A 416 -12.22 6.86 6.73
C ILE A 416 -12.81 7.95 7.63
N GLU A 417 -14.01 7.75 8.21
CA GLU A 417 -14.59 8.71 9.15
C GLU A 417 -13.69 8.91 10.38
N GLN A 418 -13.14 7.84 10.96
CA GLN A 418 -12.21 7.92 12.10
C GLN A 418 -10.94 8.74 11.81
N ALA A 419 -10.42 8.69 10.58
CA ALA A 419 -9.31 9.54 10.15
C ALA A 419 -9.76 10.99 9.87
N ILE A 420 -10.98 11.18 9.34
CA ILE A 420 -11.61 12.49 9.11
C ILE A 420 -11.89 13.23 10.43
N ASP A 421 -12.32 12.53 11.47
CA ASP A 421 -12.61 13.10 12.79
C ASP A 421 -11.34 13.62 13.48
N ARG A 422 -10.15 13.11 13.12
CA ARG A 422 -8.85 13.66 13.54
C ARG A 422 -8.37 14.82 12.65
N GLY A 423 -9.09 15.13 11.57
CA GLY A 423 -8.74 16.18 10.61
C GLY A 423 -7.70 15.75 9.57
N CYS A 424 -7.60 14.47 9.21
CA CYS A 424 -6.61 13.99 8.26
C CYS A 424 -6.88 14.46 6.81
N GLY A 425 -5.94 15.20 6.22
CA GLY A 425 -6.02 15.69 4.83
C GLY A 425 -6.15 14.59 3.78
N SER A 426 -5.35 13.52 3.91
CA SER A 426 -5.46 12.33 3.07
C SER A 426 -6.84 11.66 3.15
N ALA A 427 -7.47 11.63 4.33
CA ALA A 427 -8.81 11.05 4.49
C ALA A 427 -9.89 11.91 3.82
N TYR A 428 -9.81 13.24 3.95
CA TYR A 428 -10.65 14.16 3.18
C TYR A 428 -10.47 13.96 1.67
N PHE A 429 -9.23 13.79 1.20
CA PHE A 429 -8.95 13.57 -0.23
C PHE A 429 -9.56 12.27 -0.76
N VAL A 430 -9.40 11.15 -0.03
CA VAL A 430 -9.99 9.85 -0.41
C VAL A 430 -11.51 9.96 -0.49
N LYS A 431 -12.17 10.49 0.55
CA LYS A 431 -13.63 10.67 0.57
C LYS A 431 -14.12 11.65 -0.51
N GLY A 432 -13.36 12.71 -0.77
CA GLY A 432 -13.62 13.65 -1.86
C GLY A 432 -13.57 12.97 -3.23
N CYS A 433 -12.58 12.09 -3.46
CA CYS A 433 -12.46 11.29 -4.68
C CYS A 433 -13.63 10.28 -4.85
N MET A 434 -14.17 9.74 -3.77
CA MET A 434 -15.34 8.84 -3.81
C MET A 434 -16.60 9.57 -4.32
N TYR A 435 -16.90 10.76 -3.78
CA TYR A 435 -17.98 11.63 -4.30
C TYR A 435 -17.69 12.20 -5.69
N LEU A 436 -16.43 12.35 -6.08
CA LEU A 436 -16.06 12.82 -7.41
C LEU A 436 -16.36 11.80 -8.49
N LYS A 437 -16.08 10.52 -8.22
CA LYS A 437 -16.27 9.44 -9.19
C LYS A 437 -17.67 8.80 -9.11
N GLY A 438 -18.28 8.78 -7.93
CA GLY A 438 -19.48 7.98 -7.65
C GLY A 438 -19.15 6.49 -7.41
N GLU A 439 -18.06 6.22 -6.69
CA GLU A 439 -17.55 4.87 -6.42
C GLU A 439 -17.77 4.48 -4.94
N HIS A 440 -17.64 3.18 -4.64
CA HIS A 440 -17.61 2.63 -3.29
C HIS A 440 -18.83 2.96 -2.40
N GLY A 441 -20.01 3.09 -3.02
CA GLY A 441 -21.27 3.39 -2.32
C GLY A 441 -21.59 4.90 -2.21
N CYS A 442 -20.71 5.79 -2.67
CA CYS A 442 -21.04 7.20 -2.84
C CYS A 442 -21.70 7.45 -4.20
N SER A 443 -22.73 8.31 -4.24
CA SER A 443 -23.18 8.93 -5.48
C SER A 443 -22.24 10.07 -5.89
N LYS A 444 -22.19 10.41 -7.19
CA LYS A 444 -21.53 11.64 -7.65
C LYS A 444 -22.11 12.88 -6.94
N SER A 445 -21.25 13.80 -6.50
CA SER A 445 -21.65 15.11 -5.98
C SER A 445 -20.50 16.12 -6.02
N TYR A 446 -20.58 17.13 -6.90
CA TYR A 446 -19.62 18.23 -6.99
C TYR A 446 -19.49 18.98 -5.67
N LYS A 447 -20.62 19.28 -5.01
CA LYS A 447 -20.64 20.02 -3.74
C LYS A 447 -19.85 19.31 -2.65
N MET A 448 -20.11 18.00 -2.44
CA MET A 448 -19.42 17.21 -1.42
C MET A 448 -17.95 16.98 -1.78
N ALA A 449 -17.67 16.65 -3.04
CA ALA A 449 -16.30 16.46 -3.52
C ALA A 449 -15.46 17.73 -3.36
N LYS A 450 -15.99 18.90 -3.74
CA LYS A 450 -15.32 20.20 -3.60
C LYS A 450 -15.01 20.51 -2.14
N GLU A 451 -15.99 20.41 -1.24
CA GLU A 451 -15.79 20.75 0.17
C GLU A 451 -14.68 19.88 0.81
N LEU A 452 -14.65 18.60 0.48
CA LEU A 452 -13.65 17.66 0.98
C LEU A 452 -12.27 17.90 0.35
N LEU A 453 -12.18 18.16 -0.95
CA LEU A 453 -10.91 18.44 -1.63
C LEU A 453 -10.29 19.79 -1.22
N GLU A 454 -11.12 20.80 -0.92
CA GLU A 454 -10.67 22.05 -0.28
C GLU A 454 -10.07 21.79 1.10
N LYS A 455 -10.76 21.05 1.97
CA LYS A 455 -10.26 20.66 3.30
C LYS A 455 -8.98 19.82 3.21
N ALA A 456 -8.88 18.93 2.23
CA ALA A 456 -7.68 18.14 1.97
C ALA A 456 -6.48 19.02 1.60
N THR A 457 -6.67 19.98 0.70
CA THR A 457 -5.59 20.89 0.27
C THR A 457 -5.20 21.87 1.36
N SER A 458 -6.15 22.38 2.15
CA SER A 458 -5.84 23.30 3.23
C SER A 458 -5.00 22.62 4.31
N SER A 459 -5.38 21.40 4.71
CA SER A 459 -4.67 20.61 5.73
C SER A 459 -3.39 19.93 5.24
N GLN A 460 -3.27 19.61 3.95
CA GLN A 460 -2.09 18.99 3.34
C GLN A 460 -1.84 19.61 1.94
N PRO A 461 -1.10 20.74 1.84
CA PRO A 461 -0.96 21.51 0.60
C PRO A 461 -0.38 20.70 -0.57
N ASP A 462 0.49 19.75 -0.26
CA ASP A 462 1.13 18.84 -1.21
C ASP A 462 0.15 17.96 -2.02
N ILE A 463 -1.07 17.71 -1.51
CA ILE A 463 -2.08 16.92 -2.22
C ILE A 463 -2.42 17.55 -3.58
N ALA A 464 -2.55 18.88 -3.64
CA ALA A 464 -2.87 19.58 -4.89
C ALA A 464 -1.74 19.47 -5.93
N ARG A 465 -0.48 19.45 -5.49
CA ARG A 465 0.70 19.26 -6.34
C ARG A 465 0.79 17.83 -6.88
N ARG A 466 0.48 16.83 -6.05
CA ARG A 466 0.57 15.40 -6.40
C ARG A 466 -0.62 14.92 -7.25
N ALA A 467 -1.77 15.58 -7.20
CA ALA A 467 -2.99 15.13 -7.87
C ALA A 467 -3.76 16.22 -8.67
N PRO A 468 -3.12 17.02 -9.55
CA PRO A 468 -3.80 18.07 -10.33
C PRO A 468 -4.96 17.54 -11.19
N GLN A 469 -4.89 16.29 -11.65
CA GLN A 469 -5.95 15.61 -12.40
C GLN A 469 -7.28 15.52 -11.66
N VAL A 470 -7.26 15.49 -10.31
CA VAL A 470 -8.47 15.43 -9.49
C VAL A 470 -9.26 16.74 -9.56
N TYR A 471 -8.57 17.88 -9.62
CA TYR A 471 -9.21 19.19 -9.79
C TYR A 471 -9.76 19.39 -11.21
N VAL A 472 -9.09 18.85 -12.23
CA VAL A 472 -9.64 18.79 -13.60
C VAL A 472 -10.89 17.91 -13.67
N MET A 473 -10.93 16.80 -12.93
CA MET A 473 -12.13 15.97 -12.81
C MET A 473 -13.23 16.68 -12.02
N LEU A 474 -12.91 17.44 -10.96
CA LEU A 474 -13.87 18.20 -10.17
C LEU A 474 -14.56 19.28 -11.02
N GLU A 475 -13.80 19.98 -11.87
CA GLU A 475 -14.34 20.96 -12.82
C GLU A 475 -15.20 20.30 -13.91
N LYS A 476 -14.86 19.08 -14.35
CA LYS A 476 -15.75 18.30 -15.24
C LYS A 476 -17.04 17.92 -14.53
N LEU A 477 -16.99 17.46 -13.27
CA LEU A 477 -18.20 17.12 -12.51
C LEU A 477 -19.09 18.34 -12.28
N ARG A 478 -18.48 19.53 -12.05
CA ARG A 478 -19.20 20.81 -12.02
C ARG A 478 -19.98 21.04 -13.32
N GLN A 479 -19.32 20.85 -14.46
CA GLN A 479 -19.94 20.99 -15.79
C GLN A 479 -20.96 19.88 -16.10
N GLU A 480 -20.81 18.67 -15.54
CA GLU A 480 -21.81 17.59 -15.64
C GLU A 480 -23.09 17.93 -14.84
N GLU A 481 -22.95 18.48 -13.62
CA GLU A 481 -24.09 18.84 -12.76
C GLU A 481 -24.77 20.15 -13.18
N GLU A 482 -24.01 21.17 -13.60
CA GLU A 482 -24.55 22.41 -14.17
C GLU A 482 -25.07 22.21 -15.61
N GLY A 483 -24.48 21.27 -16.36
CA GLY A 483 -24.78 20.97 -17.77
C GLY A 483 -26.09 20.22 -18.02
N GLY A 484 -26.89 19.97 -16.98
CA GLY A 484 -28.27 19.49 -17.09
C GLY A 484 -29.17 20.38 -17.95
N SER A 485 -28.76 21.63 -18.21
CA SER A 485 -29.35 22.52 -19.20
C SER A 485 -28.32 23.35 -19.96
N GLU A 486 -27.42 22.71 -20.74
CA GLU A 486 -27.02 23.16 -22.09
C GLU A 486 -25.87 22.30 -22.67
N LYS A 487 -26.03 21.81 -23.91
CA LYS A 487 -24.94 21.16 -24.64
C LYS A 487 -23.93 22.20 -25.13
N ARG A 488 -22.89 22.48 -24.33
CA ARG A 488 -21.71 23.22 -24.81
C ARG A 488 -20.56 22.25 -25.10
N VAL A 489 -20.20 22.14 -26.38
CA VAL A 489 -19.06 21.32 -26.84
C VAL A 489 -17.77 22.00 -26.39
N VAL A 490 -17.14 21.50 -25.33
CA VAL A 490 -15.80 21.94 -24.92
C VAL A 490 -14.76 21.18 -25.76
N ALA A 491 -13.98 21.91 -26.56
CA ALA A 491 -12.92 21.34 -27.38
C ALA A 491 -11.73 20.84 -26.54
N SER A 492 -11.07 19.77 -26.98
CA SER A 492 -9.94 19.15 -26.27
C SER A 492 -8.71 20.07 -26.16
N PRO A 493 -7.82 19.87 -25.16
CA PRO A 493 -6.73 20.80 -24.83
C PRO A 493 -5.60 20.97 -25.87
N LEU A 494 -5.68 20.31 -27.04
CA LEU A 494 -4.62 20.33 -28.04
C LEU A 494 -4.61 21.56 -28.96
N THR A 495 -5.60 22.44 -28.89
CA THR A 495 -5.69 23.64 -29.75
C THR A 495 -5.04 24.89 -29.13
N LEU A 496 -4.80 24.93 -27.82
CA LEU A 496 -4.21 26.12 -27.16
C LEU A 496 -2.69 26.27 -27.40
N ALA A 497 -2.01 25.22 -27.86
CA ALA A 497 -0.55 25.20 -28.03
C ALA A 497 -0.05 25.80 -29.35
N LYS A 498 -0.92 26.41 -30.18
CA LYS A 498 -0.58 26.86 -31.54
C LYS A 498 -0.90 28.32 -31.87
N SER A 499 -1.25 29.14 -30.87
CA SER A 499 -1.60 30.57 -31.03
C SER A 499 -0.57 31.53 -30.42
N ARG A 500 0.70 31.11 -30.30
CA ARG A 500 1.84 31.96 -29.88
C ARG A 500 2.92 32.11 -30.96
N GLN A 501 2.47 32.44 -32.18
CA GLN A 501 3.21 32.84 -33.39
C GLN A 501 2.12 32.96 -34.48
N GLU A 502 1.96 34.00 -35.30
CA GLU A 502 2.67 35.28 -35.52
C GLU A 502 1.63 36.41 -35.63
N GLY A 503 2.03 37.68 -35.80
CA GLY A 503 1.10 38.81 -35.95
C GLY A 503 1.23 39.56 -37.28
N ALA A 504 0.15 40.23 -37.73
CA ALA A 504 0.15 41.40 -38.63
C ALA A 504 -1.30 41.85 -38.98
N TYR A 505 -1.45 43.12 -39.35
CA TYR A 505 -2.62 43.85 -39.90
C TYR A 505 -3.25 43.15 -41.16
N THR A 506 -4.49 43.42 -41.62
CA THR A 506 -5.18 44.71 -41.96
C THR A 506 -6.74 44.64 -41.97
N GLU A 507 -7.39 45.76 -42.30
CA GLU A 507 -8.84 46.11 -42.24
C GLU A 507 -9.76 45.60 -43.40
N GLY A 508 -11.09 45.82 -43.22
CA GLY A 508 -12.17 45.87 -44.23
C GLY A 508 -13.11 44.65 -44.29
N GLU A 509 -14.41 44.70 -44.56
CA GLU A 509 -15.50 45.71 -44.62
C GLU A 509 -16.84 44.90 -44.83
N GLU A 510 -18.00 45.57 -44.84
CA GLU A 510 -19.41 45.09 -44.80
C GLU A 510 -19.90 43.83 -45.61
N GLY A 511 -21.05 43.23 -45.21
CA GLY A 511 -21.96 42.56 -46.19
C GLY A 511 -22.92 41.40 -45.76
N LYS A 512 -24.16 41.74 -45.37
CA LYS A 512 -25.46 40.99 -45.36
C LYS A 512 -25.63 39.48 -45.69
N GLU A 513 -26.44 38.83 -44.83
CA GLU A 513 -27.60 37.92 -45.09
C GLU A 513 -27.58 36.91 -46.29
N ASN A 514 -27.54 35.59 -46.00
CA ASN A 514 -28.73 34.72 -46.02
C ASN A 514 -28.44 33.25 -45.65
N GLU A 515 -29.49 32.53 -45.22
CA GLU A 515 -29.46 31.11 -44.85
C GLU A 515 -29.25 30.17 -46.06
N THR A 516 -28.36 29.19 -45.91
CA THR A 516 -28.62 27.79 -46.30
C THR A 516 -27.80 26.84 -45.43
N ASP A 517 -28.44 25.84 -44.84
CA ASP A 517 -27.78 24.82 -44.01
C ASP A 517 -26.75 24.01 -44.81
N ALA A 518 -25.48 24.12 -44.44
CA ALA A 518 -24.40 23.26 -44.92
C ALA A 518 -23.59 22.73 -43.72
N ILE A 519 -23.91 21.51 -43.31
CA ILE A 519 -23.25 20.78 -42.21
C ILE A 519 -21.74 20.69 -42.51
N GLN A 520 -20.91 21.38 -41.74
CA GLN A 520 -19.45 21.25 -41.82
C GLN A 520 -19.02 19.87 -41.31
N ALA A 521 -18.79 18.95 -42.26
CA ALA A 521 -18.18 17.67 -42.00
C ALA A 521 -16.73 17.83 -41.51
N SER A 522 -16.35 17.03 -40.51
CA SER A 522 -15.01 17.04 -39.93
C SER A 522 -13.92 16.65 -40.94
N ALA A 523 -12.69 17.13 -40.69
CA ALA A 523 -11.52 16.96 -41.57
C ALA A 523 -11.07 15.51 -41.85
N SER A 524 -11.74 14.50 -41.26
CA SER A 524 -11.59 13.09 -41.59
C SER A 524 -12.33 12.67 -42.87
N LEU A 525 -13.39 13.38 -43.29
CA LEU A 525 -14.15 13.05 -44.51
C LEU A 525 -13.44 13.48 -45.80
N ASP A 526 -12.68 14.58 -45.78
CA ASP A 526 -11.92 15.05 -46.94
C ASP A 526 -10.63 14.26 -47.21
N ARG A 527 -10.11 13.51 -46.22
CA ARG A 527 -9.06 12.50 -46.48
C ARG A 527 -9.63 11.24 -47.12
N LEU A 528 -10.85 10.84 -46.77
CA LEU A 528 -11.54 9.70 -47.39
C LEU A 528 -12.00 9.98 -48.83
N ARG A 529 -12.38 11.23 -49.14
CA ARG A 529 -12.67 11.64 -50.53
C ARG A 529 -11.44 11.56 -51.45
N ARG A 530 -10.24 11.92 -50.96
CA ARG A 530 -8.99 11.90 -51.76
C ARG A 530 -8.44 10.50 -52.10
N LEU A 531 -9.08 9.43 -51.63
CA LEU A 531 -8.74 8.04 -51.98
C LEU A 531 -9.73 7.39 -52.97
N ARG A 532 -10.69 8.15 -53.53
CA ARG A 532 -11.77 7.62 -54.38
C ARG A 532 -11.79 8.14 -55.83
N ASP A 533 -10.69 8.67 -56.34
CA ASP A 533 -10.62 9.24 -57.70
C ASP A 533 -9.60 8.53 -58.62
N LYS A 534 -10.05 7.50 -59.34
CA LYS A 534 -9.86 7.28 -60.81
C LYS A 534 -10.57 6.00 -61.31
N PRO A 535 -10.88 5.84 -62.62
CA PRO A 535 -12.28 5.87 -63.02
C PRO A 535 -12.83 4.58 -63.66
N GLY A 536 -14.16 4.46 -63.69
CA GLY A 536 -14.89 3.44 -64.45
C GLY A 536 -16.39 3.45 -64.14
N ALA A 537 -17.20 4.02 -65.04
CA ALA A 537 -18.68 4.03 -65.00
C ALA A 537 -19.24 3.07 -66.09
N PRO A 538 -20.57 2.87 -66.27
CA PRO A 538 -21.76 3.35 -65.54
C PRO A 538 -22.59 2.12 -65.00
N ALA A 539 -23.92 2.05 -64.77
CA ALA A 539 -25.09 2.94 -64.91
C ALA A 539 -26.25 2.47 -63.98
N SER A 540 -27.29 3.32 -63.80
CA SER A 540 -28.71 2.97 -63.47
C SER A 540 -29.04 2.18 -62.17
N SER A 541 -30.19 2.34 -61.49
CA SER A 541 -31.29 3.34 -61.48
C SER A 541 -32.32 2.96 -60.38
N MET A 542 -32.96 3.93 -59.69
CA MET A 542 -34.29 3.82 -59.02
C MET A 542 -34.46 2.72 -57.93
N LEU A 543 -35.37 2.71 -56.95
CA LEU A 543 -36.40 3.60 -56.37
C LEU A 543 -36.65 3.11 -54.90
N HIS A 544 -37.29 3.90 -54.03
CA HIS A 544 -37.80 3.48 -52.69
C HIS A 544 -39.12 2.64 -52.80
N PRO A 545 -39.79 2.09 -51.73
CA PRO A 545 -39.52 2.07 -50.26
C PRO A 545 -39.82 0.72 -49.50
N LYS A 546 -39.66 0.76 -48.15
CA LYS A 546 -40.48 0.12 -47.06
C LYS A 546 -40.21 -1.32 -46.50
N LYS A 547 -39.87 -1.32 -45.20
CA LYS A 547 -40.23 -2.23 -44.06
C LYS A 547 -39.81 -3.72 -44.02
N MET A 548 -39.17 -4.08 -42.87
CA MET A 548 -39.24 -5.33 -42.05
C MET A 548 -39.26 -6.69 -42.81
N THR A 549 -38.38 -7.67 -42.59
CA THR A 549 -37.71 -8.18 -41.36
C THR A 549 -36.43 -8.96 -41.75
N GLY A 550 -35.55 -9.31 -40.80
CA GLY A 550 -34.56 -10.39 -41.01
C GLY A 550 -33.17 -10.14 -40.44
N TYR A 551 -32.73 -11.05 -39.55
CA TYR A 551 -31.35 -11.16 -39.05
C TYR A 551 -30.48 -11.97 -40.04
N SER A 552 -29.17 -12.01 -39.78
CA SER A 552 -28.20 -13.00 -40.30
C SER A 552 -27.75 -12.90 -41.77
N GLY A 553 -26.47 -12.54 -41.95
CA GLY A 553 -25.74 -12.66 -43.22
C GLY A 553 -24.29 -12.19 -43.06
N ASN A 554 -24.08 -10.89 -42.84
CA ASN A 554 -22.75 -10.28 -42.86
C ASN A 554 -21.93 -10.43 -41.56
N SER A 555 -22.55 -10.71 -40.41
CA SER A 555 -21.82 -10.91 -39.15
C SER A 555 -20.94 -12.16 -39.20
N LYS A 556 -21.41 -13.25 -39.84
CA LYS A 556 -20.68 -14.52 -39.87
C LYS A 556 -19.38 -14.40 -40.67
N VAL A 557 -19.44 -13.80 -41.86
CA VAL A 557 -18.26 -13.55 -42.71
C VAL A 557 -17.27 -12.60 -42.04
N PHE A 558 -17.75 -11.60 -41.27
CA PHE A 558 -16.87 -10.73 -40.49
C PHE A 558 -16.13 -11.49 -39.38
N TRP A 559 -16.83 -12.33 -38.62
CA TRP A 559 -16.22 -13.15 -37.56
C TRP A 559 -15.29 -14.23 -38.13
N GLU A 560 -15.67 -14.91 -39.22
CA GLU A 560 -14.82 -15.90 -39.91
C GLU A 560 -13.53 -15.26 -40.44
N ASN A 561 -13.59 -14.05 -41.03
CA ASN A 561 -12.40 -13.30 -41.45
C ASN A 561 -11.56 -12.79 -40.27
N THR A 562 -12.18 -12.35 -39.17
CA THR A 562 -11.45 -11.87 -37.98
C THR A 562 -10.74 -13.02 -37.26
N VAL A 563 -11.39 -14.19 -37.15
CA VAL A 563 -10.82 -15.39 -36.53
C VAL A 563 -9.71 -15.99 -37.40
N THR A 564 -9.86 -16.03 -38.73
CA THR A 564 -8.79 -16.51 -39.64
C THR A 564 -7.57 -15.59 -39.65
N VAL A 565 -7.75 -14.26 -39.64
CA VAL A 565 -6.64 -13.32 -39.48
C VAL A 565 -5.98 -13.43 -38.10
N GLY A 566 -6.77 -13.61 -37.04
CA GLY A 566 -6.25 -13.86 -35.69
C GLY A 566 -5.42 -15.15 -35.59
N LEU A 567 -5.91 -16.26 -36.14
CA LEU A 567 -5.18 -17.53 -36.23
C LEU A 567 -3.93 -17.43 -37.11
N ALA A 568 -3.99 -16.70 -38.22
CA ALA A 568 -2.82 -16.47 -39.07
C ALA A 568 -1.73 -15.67 -38.33
N LEU A 569 -2.11 -14.59 -37.62
CA LEU A 569 -1.17 -13.80 -36.80
C LEU A 569 -0.62 -14.61 -35.63
N TYR A 570 -1.43 -15.42 -34.95
CA TYR A 570 -0.99 -16.28 -33.85
C TYR A 570 -0.09 -17.43 -34.32
N GLY A 571 -0.37 -18.00 -35.50
CA GLY A 571 0.50 -18.96 -36.18
C GLY A 571 1.84 -18.34 -36.58
N LEU A 572 1.83 -17.11 -37.09
CA LEU A 572 3.04 -16.39 -37.47
C LEU A 572 3.85 -15.99 -36.23
N TYR A 573 3.20 -15.63 -35.13
CA TYR A 573 3.84 -15.37 -33.83
C TYR A 573 4.46 -16.64 -33.21
N THR A 574 3.76 -17.77 -33.23
CA THR A 574 4.27 -19.05 -32.70
C THR A 574 5.39 -19.64 -33.56
N LEU A 575 5.41 -19.41 -34.87
CA LEU A 575 6.55 -19.74 -35.75
C LEU A 575 7.72 -18.74 -35.61
N ALA A 576 7.44 -17.47 -35.32
CA ALA A 576 8.48 -16.47 -35.04
C ALA A 576 9.15 -16.66 -33.66
N PHE A 577 8.48 -17.33 -32.70
CA PHE A 577 9.03 -17.58 -31.37
C PHE A 577 10.33 -18.42 -31.38
N PRO A 578 10.42 -19.62 -31.98
CA PRO A 578 11.67 -20.38 -32.04
C PRO A 578 12.75 -19.65 -32.87
N LEU A 579 12.37 -18.92 -33.92
CA LEU A 579 13.28 -18.05 -34.67
C LEU A 579 13.86 -16.93 -33.79
N ARG A 580 13.03 -16.32 -32.92
CA ARG A 580 13.46 -15.30 -31.95
C ARG A 580 14.39 -15.89 -30.89
N VAL A 581 14.12 -17.11 -30.41
CA VAL A 581 15.00 -17.82 -29.46
C VAL A 581 16.34 -18.19 -30.12
N LEU A 582 16.35 -18.62 -31.38
CA LEU A 582 17.57 -18.89 -32.14
C LEU A 582 18.39 -17.63 -32.46
N LEU A 583 17.72 -16.49 -32.70
CA LEU A 583 18.39 -15.21 -32.96
C LEU A 583 18.81 -14.46 -31.70
N LEU A 584 18.25 -14.79 -30.53
CA LEU A 584 18.54 -14.12 -29.25
C LEU A 584 20.06 -14.05 -28.95
N PRO A 585 20.83 -15.15 -29.01
CA PRO A 585 22.28 -15.10 -28.74
C PRO A 585 23.05 -14.20 -29.73
N SER A 586 22.64 -14.19 -31.00
CA SER A 586 23.20 -13.31 -32.03
C SER A 586 22.87 -11.84 -31.78
N VAL A 587 21.67 -11.54 -31.28
CA VAL A 587 21.26 -10.18 -30.91
C VAL A 587 21.99 -9.70 -29.65
N TYR A 588 22.14 -10.55 -28.63
CA TYR A 588 22.88 -10.22 -27.42
C TYR A 588 24.37 -9.98 -27.68
N THR A 589 25.03 -10.83 -28.48
CA THR A 589 26.45 -10.63 -28.85
C THR A 589 26.69 -9.40 -29.74
N VAL A 590 25.69 -8.94 -30.50
CA VAL A 590 25.74 -7.66 -31.22
C VAL A 590 25.47 -6.48 -30.27
N LEU A 591 24.51 -6.59 -29.35
CA LEU A 591 24.26 -5.57 -28.32
C LEU A 591 25.48 -5.37 -27.42
N GLU A 592 26.12 -6.45 -26.96
CA GLU A 592 27.30 -6.44 -26.10
C GLU A 592 28.48 -5.68 -26.75
N ARG A 593 28.65 -5.81 -28.08
CA ARG A 593 29.64 -5.05 -28.85
C ARG A 593 29.26 -3.58 -29.09
N LEU A 594 27.98 -3.24 -29.00
CA LEU A 594 27.47 -1.86 -29.20
C LEU A 594 27.25 -1.09 -27.89
N LEU A 595 27.07 -1.79 -26.76
CA LEU A 595 26.92 -1.18 -25.43
C LEU A 595 28.03 -0.17 -25.08
N PRO A 596 29.34 -0.45 -25.28
CA PRO A 596 30.40 0.51 -24.95
C PRO A 596 30.42 1.75 -25.85
N LEU A 597 29.62 1.80 -26.93
CA LEU A 597 29.50 2.96 -27.83
C LEU A 597 28.32 3.88 -27.48
N VAL A 598 27.42 3.49 -26.56
CA VAL A 598 26.20 4.26 -26.25
C VAL A 598 25.96 4.33 -24.72
N PRO A 599 26.62 5.26 -24.01
CA PRO A 599 26.75 5.22 -22.54
C PRO A 599 25.44 5.21 -21.72
N TRP A 600 24.32 5.71 -22.27
CA TRP A 600 23.04 5.78 -21.56
C TRP A 600 22.21 4.48 -21.54
N MET A 601 22.63 3.41 -22.24
CA MET A 601 21.90 2.13 -22.26
C MET A 601 22.48 1.06 -21.30
N GLY A 602 23.58 1.37 -20.61
CA GLY A 602 24.20 0.47 -19.64
C GLY A 602 23.61 0.62 -18.23
N ALA A 603 22.50 -0.06 -17.95
CA ALA A 603 21.93 -0.15 -16.60
C ALA A 603 22.53 -1.31 -15.79
N SER A 604 23.86 -1.35 -15.67
CA SER A 604 24.56 -2.23 -14.72
C SER A 604 25.96 -1.68 -14.41
N SER A 605 26.21 -1.39 -13.14
CA SER A 605 27.57 -1.19 -12.64
C SER A 605 28.33 -2.54 -12.69
N PRO A 606 29.64 -2.56 -12.98
CA PRO A 606 30.41 -3.80 -12.96
C PRO A 606 30.41 -4.42 -11.55
N PRO A 607 30.47 -5.75 -11.44
CA PRO A 607 30.59 -6.41 -10.14
C PRO A 607 31.91 -5.99 -9.49
N LEU A 608 31.84 -5.46 -8.27
CA LEU A 608 33.00 -5.29 -7.41
C LEU A 608 33.55 -6.69 -7.10
N GLN A 609 34.78 -6.96 -7.56
CA GLN A 609 35.53 -8.13 -7.11
C GLN A 609 36.02 -7.86 -5.69
N PHE A 610 35.89 -8.89 -4.84
CA PHE A 610 36.41 -8.91 -3.46
C PHE A 610 37.94 -8.96 -3.44
#